data_AF-A0A7C7I8L4-F1
#
_entry.id   AF-A0A7C7I8L4-F1
#
_cell.length_a   1.000
_cell.length_b   1.000
_cell.length_c   1.000
_cell.angle_alpha   90.00
_cell.angle_beta   90.00
_cell.angle_gamma   90.00
#
_symmetry.space_group_name_H-M   'P 1'
#
loop_
_entity.id
_entity.type
_entity.pdbx_description
1 polymer ?
#
loop_
_entity_poly.entity_id
_entity_poly.type
_entity_poly.pdbx_seq_one_letter_code
_entity_poly.pdbx_strand_id
1 'polypeptide(L)'
;EVDGEPAGRTDRRLLWRDIGNTTPSSAITAVVTGADPAVTTGRGTGLDDPALAHKVEVVRRAIEVNSPDPKDGLDLLAKVGGFEIGVLAGAMLGTAAGHRPAVVDGFISGAAALIAWTLSPTLSHYLIASHQSVEPGHRIGMETMGLTPLLDMGMRLGEGSGAALAMPIIEAAAKCLSEMATFADAGVSERIEDENGGEPQS
;
A
#
# COMPACT_ATOMS: atom_id res chain seq x y z
N GLU A 1 -19.18 22.96 -34.32
CA GLU A 1 -20.14 22.24 -33.46
C GLU A 1 -20.06 20.76 -33.81
N VAL A 2 -19.70 19.81 -32.95
CA VAL A 2 -19.20 19.84 -31.57
C VAL A 2 -18.29 18.61 -31.48
N ASP A 3 -17.09 18.81 -30.94
CA ASP A 3 -16.12 17.78 -30.61
C ASP A 3 -16.73 16.73 -29.66
N GLY A 4 -16.65 15.46 -30.05
CA GLY A 4 -16.95 14.34 -29.16
C GLY A 4 -15.73 14.03 -28.28
N GLU A 5 -15.73 14.53 -27.05
CA GLU A 5 -14.75 14.17 -26.02
C GLU A 5 -14.71 12.65 -25.79
N PRO A 6 -13.52 12.02 -25.73
CA PRO A 6 -13.40 10.68 -25.18
C PRO A 6 -13.47 10.74 -23.65
N ALA A 7 -14.50 10.10 -23.09
CA ALA A 7 -14.71 9.93 -21.66
C ALA A 7 -13.43 9.51 -20.90
N GLY A 8 -13.16 10.19 -19.79
CA GLY A 8 -11.99 10.03 -18.95
C GLY A 8 -11.76 8.58 -18.51
N ARG A 9 -10.66 7.99 -19.00
CA ARG A 9 -10.20 6.66 -18.61
C ARG A 9 -9.37 6.80 -17.32
N THR A 10 -10.04 6.73 -16.17
CA THR A 10 -9.43 6.95 -14.84
C THR A 10 -8.70 5.74 -14.27
N ASP A 11 -8.75 4.58 -14.92
CA ASP A 11 -8.14 3.35 -14.40
C ASP A 11 -6.90 2.98 -15.23
N ARG A 12 -5.71 3.41 -14.75
CA ARG A 12 -4.41 3.06 -15.33
C ARG A 12 -3.84 1.85 -14.59
N ARG A 13 -4.04 0.66 -15.16
CA ARG A 13 -3.49 -0.59 -14.64
C ARG A 13 -2.09 -0.84 -15.23
N LEU A 14 -1.06 -0.70 -14.40
CA LEU A 14 0.30 -1.09 -14.74
C LEU A 14 0.49 -2.56 -14.32
N LEU A 15 0.58 -3.46 -15.29
CA LEU A 15 0.95 -4.86 -15.07
C LEU A 15 2.47 -5.00 -15.28
N TRP A 16 3.19 -5.55 -14.32
CA TRP A 16 4.62 -5.86 -14.45
C TRP A 16 4.93 -7.20 -13.77
N ARG A 17 5.93 -7.92 -14.30
CA ARG A 17 6.41 -9.24 -13.86
C ARG A 17 7.92 -9.21 -13.80
N ASP A 18 8.51 -9.51 -12.64
CA ASP A 18 9.95 -9.79 -12.54
C ASP A 18 10.27 -10.79 -11.42
N ILE A 19 11.37 -11.50 -11.60
CA ILE A 19 11.87 -12.56 -10.70
C ILE A 19 12.95 -11.96 -9.79
N GLY A 20 12.74 -12.02 -8.46
CA GLY A 20 13.75 -11.64 -7.46
C GLY A 20 13.52 -10.30 -6.73
N ASN A 21 12.47 -9.58 -7.07
CA ASN A 21 12.21 -8.21 -6.63
C ASN A 21 11.76 -8.11 -5.16
N THR A 22 11.44 -9.26 -4.55
CA THR A 22 11.17 -9.32 -3.11
C THR A 22 12.43 -9.05 -2.29
N THR A 23 13.64 -9.28 -2.83
CA THR A 23 14.91 -8.96 -2.17
C THR A 23 15.13 -7.44 -2.02
N PRO A 24 15.10 -6.61 -3.09
CA PRO A 24 15.20 -5.15 -2.94
C PRO A 24 14.03 -4.58 -2.13
N SER A 25 12.82 -5.15 -2.26
CA SER A 25 11.68 -4.74 -1.43
C SER A 25 11.93 -4.97 0.07
N SER A 26 12.58 -6.09 0.43
CA SER A 26 12.96 -6.40 1.81
C SER A 26 14.04 -5.46 2.33
N ALA A 27 15.01 -5.10 1.47
CA ALA A 27 16.08 -4.16 1.81
C ALA A 27 15.53 -2.75 2.06
N ILE A 28 14.71 -2.23 1.13
CA ILE A 28 14.05 -0.93 1.28
C ILE A 28 13.22 -0.90 2.56
N THR A 29 12.39 -1.91 2.78
CA THR A 29 11.55 -1.98 3.98
C THR A 29 12.39 -2.01 5.25
N ALA A 30 13.45 -2.83 5.29
CA ALA A 30 14.34 -2.90 6.46
C ALA A 30 14.99 -1.55 6.77
N VAL A 31 15.52 -0.86 5.75
CA VAL A 31 16.21 0.42 5.96
C VAL A 31 15.23 1.52 6.38
N VAL A 32 14.10 1.66 5.69
CA VAL A 32 13.13 2.73 5.99
C VAL A 32 12.50 2.54 7.37
N THR A 33 12.21 1.30 7.77
CA THR A 33 11.50 1.01 9.03
C THR A 33 12.44 0.73 10.21
N GLY A 34 13.74 0.54 9.95
CA GLY A 34 14.72 0.11 10.95
C GLY A 34 14.56 -1.33 11.41
N ALA A 35 13.70 -2.12 10.77
CA ALA A 35 13.45 -3.51 11.10
C ALA A 35 14.60 -4.43 10.65
N ASP A 36 14.83 -5.54 11.37
CA ASP A 36 15.83 -6.53 10.97
C ASP A 36 15.44 -7.17 9.63
N PRO A 37 16.37 -7.33 8.67
CA PRO A 37 16.11 -8.04 7.42
C PRO A 37 15.48 -9.42 7.58
N ALA A 38 15.70 -10.12 8.69
CA ALA A 38 15.07 -11.40 9.00
C ALA A 38 13.55 -11.32 9.17
N VAL A 39 13.01 -10.18 9.59
CA VAL A 39 11.55 -9.99 9.76
C VAL A 39 10.90 -9.30 8.56
N THR A 40 11.69 -8.64 7.69
CA THR A 40 11.17 -8.06 6.45
C THR A 40 11.21 -9.01 5.26
N THR A 41 12.10 -10.01 5.29
CA THR A 41 12.32 -10.95 4.20
C THR A 41 11.42 -12.18 4.32
N GLY A 42 10.55 -12.37 3.33
CA GLY A 42 9.73 -13.58 3.20
C GLY A 42 10.25 -14.58 2.16
N ARG A 43 9.55 -15.71 2.10
CA ARG A 43 9.86 -16.83 1.20
C ARG A 43 9.55 -16.55 -0.26
N GLY A 44 8.86 -15.46 -0.61
CA GLY A 44 8.47 -15.16 -1.97
C GLY A 44 7.71 -16.32 -2.62
N THR A 45 8.29 -16.87 -3.68
CA THR A 45 7.74 -17.97 -4.48
C THR A 45 7.87 -19.36 -3.83
N GLY A 46 8.19 -19.45 -2.53
CA GLY A 46 8.22 -20.70 -1.79
C GLY A 46 9.61 -21.26 -1.50
N LEU A 47 10.57 -20.39 -1.17
CA LEU A 47 11.93 -20.78 -0.78
C LEU A 47 11.95 -21.70 0.47
N ASP A 48 12.89 -22.63 0.49
CA ASP A 48 13.20 -23.47 1.66
C ASP A 48 13.96 -22.66 2.74
N ASP A 49 14.14 -23.25 3.92
CA ASP A 49 14.77 -22.57 5.06
C ASP A 49 16.21 -22.12 4.78
N PRO A 50 17.07 -22.95 4.15
CA PRO A 50 18.41 -22.51 3.75
C PRO A 50 18.39 -21.36 2.74
N ALA A 51 17.52 -21.39 1.73
CA ALA A 51 17.44 -20.31 0.75
C ALA A 51 16.86 -19.03 1.35
N LEU A 52 15.95 -19.11 2.31
CA LEU A 52 15.48 -17.95 3.06
C LEU A 52 16.62 -17.34 3.88
N ALA A 53 17.39 -18.14 4.61
CA ALA A 53 18.53 -17.67 5.38
C ALA A 53 19.59 -17.00 4.48
N HIS A 54 19.87 -17.60 3.32
CA HIS A 54 20.76 -17.00 2.32
C HIS A 54 20.21 -15.66 1.80
N LYS A 55 18.91 -15.57 1.52
CA LYS A 55 18.28 -14.33 1.06
C LYS A 55 18.38 -13.21 2.10
N VAL A 56 18.14 -13.52 3.38
CA VAL A 56 18.34 -12.56 4.49
C VAL A 56 19.77 -12.05 4.53
N GLU A 57 20.75 -12.94 4.35
CA GLU A 57 22.16 -12.57 4.31
C GLU A 57 22.50 -11.66 3.11
N VAL A 58 21.95 -11.97 1.92
CA VAL A 58 22.09 -11.11 0.75
C VAL A 58 21.52 -9.71 1.00
N VAL A 59 20.35 -9.62 1.65
CA VAL A 59 19.74 -8.32 2.01
C VAL A 59 20.63 -7.56 2.99
N ARG A 60 21.12 -8.21 4.05
CA ARG A 60 22.04 -7.58 5.02
C ARG A 60 23.30 -7.05 4.35
N ARG A 61 23.94 -7.88 3.54
CA ARG A 61 25.14 -7.51 2.80
C ARG A 61 24.88 -6.34 1.84
N ALA A 62 23.74 -6.32 1.15
CA ALA A 62 23.39 -5.22 0.26
C ALA A 62 23.24 -3.89 1.02
N ILE A 63 22.63 -3.91 2.21
CA ILE A 63 22.49 -2.74 3.07
C ILE A 63 23.84 -2.29 3.61
N GLU A 64 24.68 -3.22 4.10
CA GLU A 64 26.00 -2.91 4.66
C GLU A 64 26.93 -2.27 3.62
N VAL A 65 27.05 -2.91 2.44
CA VAL A 65 27.96 -2.45 1.37
C VAL A 65 27.55 -1.08 0.83
N ASN A 66 26.26 -0.83 0.66
CA ASN A 66 25.79 0.41 0.05
C ASN A 66 25.54 1.53 1.05
N SER A 67 25.27 1.21 2.32
CA SER A 67 24.95 2.16 3.39
C SER A 67 23.95 3.24 2.93
N PRO A 68 22.72 2.87 2.55
CA PRO A 68 21.71 3.83 2.12
C PRO A 68 21.21 4.71 3.27
N ASP A 69 20.93 5.98 2.99
CA ASP A 69 20.31 6.89 3.95
C ASP A 69 18.79 6.61 4.05
N PRO A 70 18.26 6.20 5.21
CA PRO A 70 16.84 5.90 5.38
C PRO A 70 15.92 7.10 5.13
N LYS A 71 16.44 8.33 5.13
CA LYS A 71 15.67 9.56 4.94
C LYS A 71 15.71 10.09 3.51
N ASP A 72 16.52 9.49 2.64
CA ASP A 72 16.63 9.87 1.23
C ASP A 72 16.12 8.74 0.34
N GLY A 73 14.86 8.89 -0.11
CA GLY A 73 14.21 7.91 -0.98
C GLY A 73 14.93 7.70 -2.32
N LEU A 74 15.62 8.71 -2.85
CA LEU A 74 16.38 8.57 -4.09
C LEU A 74 17.68 7.79 -3.87
N ASP A 75 18.37 8.04 -2.75
CA ASP A 75 19.56 7.29 -2.35
C ASP A 75 19.22 5.81 -2.11
N LEU A 76 18.12 5.53 -1.39
CA LEU A 76 17.58 4.19 -1.18
C LEU A 76 17.32 3.46 -2.50
N LEU A 77 16.60 4.12 -3.41
CA LEU A 77 16.25 3.55 -4.71
C LEU A 77 17.50 3.27 -5.56
N ALA A 78 18.47 4.18 -5.55
CA ALA A 78 19.70 4.07 -6.33
C ALA A 78 20.63 2.95 -5.81
N LYS A 79 20.67 2.72 -4.50
CA LYS A 79 21.59 1.78 -3.85
C LYS A 79 21.06 0.37 -3.71
N VAL A 80 19.80 0.22 -3.30
CA VAL A 80 19.22 -1.09 -2.92
C VAL A 80 17.85 -1.35 -3.56
N GLY A 81 17.38 -0.45 -4.43
CA GLY A 81 16.12 -0.59 -5.13
C GLY A 81 16.21 -1.26 -6.49
N GLY A 82 15.22 -0.99 -7.34
CA GLY A 82 15.10 -1.51 -8.70
C GLY A 82 14.37 -0.51 -9.60
N PHE A 83 14.57 -0.60 -10.91
CA PHE A 83 13.97 0.34 -11.86
C PHE A 83 12.44 0.33 -11.80
N GLU A 84 11.84 -0.85 -11.65
CA GLU A 84 10.42 -1.06 -11.50
C GLU A 84 9.85 -0.40 -10.24
N ILE A 85 10.59 -0.47 -9.12
CA ILE A 85 10.22 0.19 -7.86
C ILE A 85 10.25 1.71 -8.08
N GLY A 86 11.26 2.22 -8.80
CA GLY A 86 11.37 3.62 -9.15
C GLY A 86 10.22 4.12 -10.03
N VAL A 87 9.83 3.33 -11.03
CA VAL A 87 8.68 3.64 -11.88
C VAL A 87 7.38 3.70 -11.07
N LEU A 88 7.15 2.73 -10.18
CA LEU A 88 5.97 2.72 -9.31
C LEU A 88 5.96 3.90 -8.34
N ALA A 89 7.10 4.19 -7.70
CA ALA A 89 7.22 5.32 -6.77
C ALA A 89 6.95 6.65 -7.49
N GLY A 90 7.52 6.84 -8.67
CA GLY A 90 7.26 8.01 -9.51
C GLY A 90 5.80 8.10 -9.97
N ALA A 91 5.17 6.98 -10.32
CA ALA A 91 3.76 6.94 -10.66
C ALA A 91 2.87 7.37 -9.48
N MET A 92 3.14 6.88 -8.27
CA MET A 92 2.41 7.25 -7.05
C MET A 92 2.59 8.73 -6.69
N LEU A 93 3.80 9.26 -6.83
CA LEU A 93 4.07 10.70 -6.67
C LEU A 93 3.29 11.53 -7.70
N GLY A 94 3.27 11.08 -8.95
CA GLY A 94 2.51 11.73 -10.02
C GLY A 94 1.00 11.70 -9.81
N THR A 95 0.44 10.62 -9.28
CA THR A 95 -0.99 10.55 -8.93
C THR A 95 -1.31 11.46 -7.75
N ALA A 96 -0.48 11.47 -6.71
CA ALA A 96 -0.66 12.34 -5.55
C ALA A 96 -0.58 13.83 -5.93
N ALA A 97 0.39 14.22 -6.76
CA ALA A 97 0.48 15.59 -7.31
C ALA A 97 -0.76 15.98 -8.13
N GLY A 98 -1.40 15.01 -8.78
CA GLY A 98 -2.66 15.18 -9.49
C GLY A 98 -3.92 15.05 -8.62
N HIS A 99 -3.79 14.96 -7.29
CA HIS A 99 -4.89 14.73 -6.34
C HIS A 99 -5.72 13.48 -6.65
N ARG A 100 -5.09 12.43 -7.15
CA ARG A 100 -5.74 11.16 -7.47
C ARG A 100 -5.21 10.04 -6.58
N PRO A 101 -6.09 9.17 -6.06
CA PRO A 101 -5.65 8.05 -5.26
C PRO A 101 -4.88 7.03 -6.12
N ALA A 102 -3.93 6.34 -5.51
CA ALA A 102 -3.24 5.20 -6.06
C ALA A 102 -3.47 3.98 -5.16
N VAL A 103 -3.70 2.83 -5.80
CA VAL A 103 -3.93 1.57 -5.08
C VAL A 103 -2.62 0.81 -4.99
N VAL A 104 -2.18 0.52 -3.75
CA VAL A 104 -1.00 -0.28 -3.45
C VAL A 104 -1.40 -1.75 -3.49
N ASP A 105 -0.73 -2.55 -4.33
CA ASP A 105 -1.01 -3.96 -4.52
C ASP A 105 -0.46 -4.82 -3.37
N GLY A 106 0.74 -5.39 -3.55
CA GLY A 106 1.42 -6.23 -2.57
C GLY A 106 2.80 -5.69 -2.23
N PHE A 107 3.72 -6.60 -1.84
CA PHE A 107 4.98 -6.22 -1.22
C PHE A 107 5.85 -5.26 -2.03
N ILE A 108 6.00 -5.48 -3.33
CA ILE A 108 6.87 -4.64 -4.15
C ILE A 108 6.28 -3.23 -4.36
N SER A 109 4.97 -3.13 -4.63
CA SER A 109 4.30 -1.82 -4.66
C SER A 109 4.32 -1.14 -3.29
N GLY A 110 4.30 -1.91 -2.19
CA GLY A 110 4.47 -1.38 -0.84
C GLY A 110 5.87 -0.80 -0.61
N ALA A 111 6.92 -1.45 -1.12
CA ALA A 111 8.28 -0.91 -1.08
C ALA A 111 8.41 0.36 -1.94
N ALA A 112 7.78 0.39 -3.13
CA ALA A 112 7.72 1.61 -3.94
C ALA A 112 6.97 2.75 -3.24
N ALA A 113 5.88 2.43 -2.54
CA ALA A 113 5.14 3.37 -1.72
C ALA A 113 6.00 3.92 -0.57
N LEU A 114 6.82 3.09 0.09
CA LEU A 114 7.78 3.53 1.10
C LEU A 114 8.80 4.51 0.52
N ILE A 115 9.38 4.22 -0.64
CA ILE A 115 10.29 5.17 -1.32
C ILE A 115 9.57 6.49 -1.60
N ALA A 116 8.38 6.46 -2.19
CA ALA A 116 7.60 7.66 -2.46
C ALA A 116 7.24 8.43 -1.17
N TRP A 117 6.92 7.71 -0.10
CA TRP A 117 6.59 8.28 1.21
C TRP A 117 7.77 8.93 1.90
N THR A 118 8.99 8.37 1.78
CA THR A 118 10.20 9.04 2.29
C THR A 118 10.47 10.37 1.59
N LEU A 119 10.12 10.49 0.30
CA LEU A 119 10.25 11.73 -0.46
C LEU A 119 9.13 12.73 -0.15
N SER A 120 7.92 12.24 0.13
CA SER A 120 6.75 13.06 0.44
C SER A 120 5.81 12.31 1.40
N PRO A 121 5.91 12.53 2.73
CA PRO A 121 5.10 11.80 3.70
C PRO A 121 3.59 11.99 3.53
N THR A 122 3.16 13.14 3.00
CA THR A 122 1.75 13.45 2.73
C THR A 122 1.15 12.59 1.61
N LEU A 123 1.98 11.88 0.83
CA LEU A 123 1.54 10.93 -0.20
C LEU A 123 0.66 9.81 0.39
N SER A 124 0.88 9.43 1.65
CA SER A 124 0.08 8.41 2.35
C SER A 124 -1.44 8.68 2.30
N HIS A 125 -1.86 9.95 2.29
CA HIS A 125 -3.29 10.32 2.17
C HIS A 125 -3.91 10.00 0.80
N TYR A 126 -3.08 9.76 -0.21
CA TYR A 126 -3.50 9.36 -1.56
C TYR A 126 -3.31 7.88 -1.82
N LEU A 127 -2.82 7.10 -0.84
CA LEU A 127 -2.62 5.67 -1.00
C LEU A 127 -3.77 4.87 -0.42
N ILE A 128 -4.21 3.86 -1.16
CA ILE A 128 -5.18 2.86 -0.69
C ILE A 128 -4.48 1.50 -0.73
N ALA A 129 -4.29 0.87 0.41
CA ALA A 129 -3.72 -0.47 0.48
C ALA A 129 -4.76 -1.52 0.08
N SER A 130 -4.52 -2.25 -1.02
CA SER A 130 -5.50 -3.22 -1.54
C SER A 130 -5.62 -4.46 -0.68
N HIS A 131 -4.51 -5.16 -0.45
CA HIS A 131 -4.51 -6.42 0.28
C HIS A 131 -3.25 -6.60 1.12
N GLN A 132 -3.35 -7.38 2.19
CA GLN A 132 -2.23 -7.84 2.97
C GLN A 132 -1.53 -8.98 2.21
N SER A 133 -0.36 -8.68 1.64
CA SER A 133 0.52 -9.72 1.11
C SER A 133 1.03 -10.64 2.23
N VAL A 134 1.29 -11.91 1.90
CA VAL A 134 1.90 -12.89 2.83
C VAL A 134 3.36 -12.59 3.14
N GLU A 135 4.01 -11.69 2.39
CA GLU A 135 5.38 -11.27 2.69
C GLU A 135 5.39 -10.47 4.00
N PRO A 136 6.23 -10.86 4.98
CA PRO A 136 6.16 -10.31 6.34
C PRO A 136 6.50 -8.81 6.37
N GLY A 137 7.44 -8.36 5.52
CA GLY A 137 7.78 -6.95 5.39
C GLY A 137 6.64 -6.07 4.89
N HIS A 138 5.63 -6.63 4.20
CA HIS A 138 4.53 -5.82 3.68
C HIS A 138 3.72 -5.18 4.80
N ARG A 139 3.42 -5.95 5.87
CA ARG A 139 2.68 -5.42 7.03
C ARG A 139 3.44 -4.27 7.70
N ILE A 140 4.73 -4.49 7.95
CA ILE A 140 5.62 -3.50 8.61
C ILE A 140 5.66 -2.19 7.80
N GLY A 141 5.78 -2.29 6.47
CA GLY A 141 5.76 -1.13 5.59
C GLY A 141 4.42 -0.38 5.61
N MET A 142 3.30 -1.09 5.54
CA MET A 142 1.97 -0.47 5.60
C MET A 142 1.72 0.24 6.93
N GLU A 143 2.05 -0.42 8.06
CA GLU A 143 1.93 0.16 9.40
C GLU A 143 2.77 1.44 9.55
N THR A 144 4.01 1.44 9.01
CA THR A 144 4.88 2.62 9.03
C THR A 144 4.26 3.82 8.32
N MET A 145 3.51 3.60 7.25
CA MET A 145 2.81 4.64 6.49
C MET A 145 1.40 4.94 7.05
N GLY A 146 0.96 4.25 8.11
CA GLY A 146 -0.40 4.39 8.65
C GLY A 146 -1.50 3.82 7.74
N LEU A 147 -1.16 2.89 6.83
CA LEU A 147 -2.10 2.28 5.89
C LEU A 147 -2.63 0.95 6.43
N THR A 148 -3.94 0.72 6.27
CA THR A 148 -4.58 -0.56 6.59
C THR A 148 -5.07 -1.21 5.29
N PRO A 149 -4.60 -2.42 4.94
CA PRO A 149 -5.09 -3.13 3.76
C PRO A 149 -6.57 -3.47 3.83
N LEU A 150 -7.28 -3.36 2.70
CA LEU A 150 -8.72 -3.67 2.61
C LEU A 150 -9.02 -5.18 2.67
N LEU A 151 -8.11 -6.01 2.17
CA LEU A 151 -8.32 -7.44 1.99
C LEU A 151 -7.21 -8.25 2.66
N ASP A 152 -7.54 -9.40 3.26
CA ASP A 152 -6.56 -10.41 3.65
C ASP A 152 -6.98 -11.76 3.07
N MET A 153 -6.35 -12.12 1.94
CA MET A 153 -6.70 -13.30 1.15
C MET A 153 -5.50 -14.24 0.93
N GLY A 154 -4.42 -14.06 1.69
CA GLY A 154 -3.20 -14.85 1.52
C GLY A 154 -2.54 -14.70 0.14
N MET A 155 -2.71 -13.55 -0.51
CA MET A 155 -2.22 -13.31 -1.86
C MET A 155 -0.71 -13.01 -1.90
N ARG A 156 -0.08 -13.46 -2.98
CA ARG A 156 1.37 -13.30 -3.21
C ARG A 156 1.77 -13.26 -4.69
N LEU A 157 0.78 -13.17 -5.59
CA LEU A 157 1.05 -13.13 -7.03
C LEU A 157 1.72 -11.81 -7.44
N GLY A 158 1.24 -10.70 -6.87
CA GLY A 158 1.61 -9.36 -7.32
C GLY A 158 0.89 -9.00 -8.61
N GLU A 159 1.59 -8.29 -9.51
CA GLU A 159 1.11 -7.87 -10.83
C GLU A 159 -0.12 -6.93 -10.79
N GLY A 160 -0.46 -6.32 -9.64
CA GLY A 160 -1.66 -5.50 -9.52
C GLY A 160 -2.95 -6.31 -9.32
N SER A 161 -2.84 -7.61 -9.05
CA SER A 161 -4.01 -8.49 -8.89
C SER A 161 -4.87 -8.12 -7.68
N GLY A 162 -4.26 -7.79 -6.54
CA GLY A 162 -4.98 -7.31 -5.37
C GLY A 162 -5.56 -5.92 -5.58
N ALA A 163 -4.83 -5.03 -6.24
CA ALA A 163 -5.34 -3.71 -6.62
C ALA A 163 -6.59 -3.82 -7.51
N ALA A 164 -6.60 -4.73 -8.48
CA ALA A 164 -7.76 -4.98 -9.33
C ALA A 164 -8.96 -5.54 -8.54
N LEU A 165 -8.71 -6.41 -7.55
CA LEU A 165 -9.76 -6.97 -6.68
C LEU A 165 -10.32 -5.94 -5.69
N ALA A 166 -9.52 -4.96 -5.27
CA ALA A 166 -9.96 -3.89 -4.37
C ALA A 166 -10.80 -2.81 -5.10
N MET A 167 -10.67 -2.67 -6.43
CA MET A 167 -11.32 -1.60 -7.18
C MET A 167 -12.86 -1.57 -7.01
N PRO A 168 -13.60 -2.69 -7.08
CA PRO A 168 -15.04 -2.68 -6.85
C PRO A 168 -15.44 -2.20 -5.44
N ILE A 169 -14.60 -2.44 -4.44
CA ILE A 169 -14.84 -1.97 -3.06
C ILE A 169 -14.66 -0.45 -2.99
N ILE A 170 -13.63 0.08 -3.63
CA ILE A 170 -13.37 1.51 -3.72
C ILE A 170 -14.52 2.21 -4.46
N GLU A 171 -14.99 1.64 -5.57
CA GLU A 171 -16.14 2.15 -6.32
C GLU A 171 -17.42 2.10 -5.48
N ALA A 172 -17.66 1.01 -4.75
CA ALA A 172 -18.81 0.90 -3.86
C ALA A 172 -18.78 1.97 -2.75
N ALA A 173 -17.62 2.23 -2.14
CA ALA A 173 -17.46 3.27 -1.13
C ALA A 173 -17.75 4.67 -1.70
N ALA A 174 -17.24 4.97 -2.90
CA ALA A 174 -17.52 6.23 -3.58
C ALA A 174 -19.02 6.40 -3.86
N LYS A 175 -19.69 5.35 -4.34
CA LYS A 175 -21.14 5.36 -4.59
C LYS A 175 -21.95 5.50 -3.31
N CYS A 176 -21.57 4.82 -2.24
CA CYS A 176 -22.22 4.99 -0.93
C CYS A 176 -22.17 6.45 -0.49
N LEU A 177 -21.03 7.13 -0.69
CA LEU A 177 -20.91 8.55 -0.34
C LEU A 177 -21.75 9.47 -1.25
N SER A 178 -21.85 9.18 -2.55
CA SER A 178 -22.54 10.05 -3.51
C SER A 178 -24.03 9.78 -3.69
N GLU A 179 -24.49 8.55 -3.41
CA GLU A 179 -25.84 8.07 -3.75
C GLU A 179 -26.68 7.64 -2.54
N MET A 180 -26.09 7.45 -1.35
CA MET A 180 -26.92 7.17 -0.16
C MET A 180 -27.67 8.42 0.28
N ALA A 181 -28.99 8.32 0.23
CA ALA A 181 -29.91 9.27 0.84
C ALA A 181 -29.52 9.49 2.31
N THR A 182 -29.50 10.75 2.75
CA THR A 182 -29.22 11.06 4.15
C THR A 182 -30.35 10.53 5.04
N PHE A 183 -30.10 10.37 6.35
CA PHE A 183 -31.15 9.94 7.30
C PHE A 183 -32.41 10.82 7.23
N ALA A 184 -32.25 12.11 6.91
CA ALA A 184 -33.33 13.05 6.68
C ALA A 184 -34.14 12.73 5.41
N ASP A 185 -33.47 12.34 4.32
CA ASP A 185 -34.12 11.96 3.06
C ASP A 185 -34.79 10.58 3.14
N ALA A 186 -34.26 9.67 3.96
CA ALA A 186 -34.77 8.32 4.16
C ALA A 186 -35.94 8.22 5.17
N GLY A 187 -36.33 9.33 5.80
CA GLY A 187 -37.45 9.37 6.75
C GLY A 187 -37.23 8.54 8.02
N VAL A 188 -35.97 8.28 8.40
CA VAL A 188 -35.64 7.50 9.59
C VAL A 188 -35.58 8.43 10.79
N SER A 189 -36.60 8.35 11.66
CA SER A 189 -36.63 9.05 12.95
C SER A 189 -35.40 8.70 13.77
N GLU A 190 -34.61 9.71 14.17
CA GLU A 190 -33.59 9.55 15.21
C GLU A 190 -34.28 8.99 16.46
N ARG A 191 -33.94 7.77 16.85
CA ARG A 191 -34.30 7.27 18.17
C ARG A 191 -33.22 7.81 19.11
N ILE A 192 -33.44 9.03 19.61
CA ILE A 192 -32.72 9.51 20.79
C ILE A 192 -33.18 8.60 21.92
N GLU A 193 -32.26 7.82 22.48
CA GLU A 193 -32.52 7.08 23.70
C GLU A 193 -32.86 8.11 24.80
N ASP A 194 -34.10 8.09 25.27
CA ASP A 194 -34.52 8.86 26.43
C ASP A 194 -33.75 8.36 27.66
N GLU A 195 -32.67 9.06 28.02
CA GLU A 195 -32.21 9.15 29.40
C GLU A 195 -33.29 9.89 30.20
N ASN A 196 -34.19 9.16 30.86
CA ASN A 196 -34.78 9.61 32.14
C ASN A 196 -35.62 8.53 32.83
N GLY A 197 -35.39 8.36 34.13
CA GLY A 197 -36.36 7.72 35.02
C GLY A 197 -35.83 6.87 36.17
N GLY A 198 -34.60 7.07 36.66
CA GLY A 198 -34.22 6.53 37.97
C GLY A 198 -34.80 7.39 39.10
N GLU A 199 -35.91 6.97 39.71
CA GLU A 199 -36.34 7.53 41.00
C GLU A 199 -35.56 6.90 42.17
N PRO A 200 -35.18 7.68 43.20
CA PRO A 200 -34.62 7.14 44.43
C PRO A 200 -35.74 6.70 45.38
N GLN A 201 -35.76 5.43 45.79
CA GLN A 201 -36.56 5.02 46.95
C GLN A 201 -35.69 5.05 48.21
N SER A 202 -36.12 5.91 49.13
CA SER A 202 -35.70 6.05 50.53
C SER A 202 -36.01 4.82 51.37
#